data_AF-A0A3L9M0E3-F1
#
_entry.id   AF-A0A3L9M0E3-F1
#
_cell.length_a   1.000
_cell.length_b   1.000
_cell.length_c   1.000
_cell.angle_alpha   90.00
_cell.angle_beta   90.00
_cell.angle_gamma   90.00
#
_symmetry.space_group_name_H-M   'P 1'
#
loop_
_entity.id
_entity.type
_entity.pdbx_description
1 polymer ?
#
loop_
_entity_poly.entity_id
_entity_poly.type
_entity_poly.pdbx_seq_one_letter_code
_entity_poly.pdbx_strand_id
1 'polypeptide(L)'
;MLESFKKDILNDVDSGFIAQKYLIDGDSYFFREFYPDDEFVFKKGLADVLDVHIRDISIVGSGKLGFSLKPDNVESSLYHFKKFDYDFALDFNADKSDLDIAIISEKLFEHFLQDIFFKTNKYRTIPSEWKKRKDFSYYALKGWFRKDFLFDGYEFENNLYEYLDSYKKKYKRDINIGIYKSWLYFEHYHINNIENIKINLLHNG
;
A
#
# COMPACT_ATOMS: atom_id res chain seq x y z
N MET A 1 6.63 -18.95 -2.92
CA MET A 1 6.10 -18.00 -1.91
C MET A 1 4.65 -18.31 -1.54
N LEU A 2 3.69 -18.26 -2.49
CA LEU A 2 2.26 -18.48 -2.22
C LEU A 2 1.94 -19.77 -1.44
N GLU A 3 2.49 -20.92 -1.85
CA GLU A 3 2.23 -22.20 -1.16
C GLU A 3 2.74 -22.21 0.29
N SER A 4 3.89 -21.57 0.55
CA SER A 4 4.41 -21.41 1.91
C SER A 4 3.53 -20.49 2.75
N PHE A 5 3.05 -19.38 2.16
CA PHE A 5 2.11 -18.47 2.80
C PHE A 5 0.80 -19.20 3.18
N LYS A 6 0.19 -19.91 2.23
CA LYS A 6 -1.03 -20.71 2.49
C LYS A 6 -0.81 -21.78 3.56
N LYS A 7 0.34 -22.46 3.53
CA LYS A 7 0.68 -23.46 4.54
C LYS A 7 0.79 -22.86 5.94
N ASP A 8 1.45 -21.70 6.08
CA ASP A 8 1.56 -21.03 7.39
C ASP A 8 0.18 -20.55 7.89
N ILE A 9 -0.70 -20.10 7.00
CA ILE A 9 -2.10 -19.76 7.32
C ILE A 9 -2.87 -21.00 7.82
N LEU A 10 -2.79 -22.12 7.08
CA LEU A 10 -3.50 -23.37 7.42
C LEU A 10 -2.98 -24.02 8.72
N ASN A 11 -1.70 -23.84 9.03
CA ASN A 11 -1.10 -24.30 10.28
C ASN A 11 -1.35 -23.34 11.46
N ASP A 12 -2.20 -22.33 11.27
CA ASP A 12 -2.56 -21.30 12.25
C ASP A 12 -1.34 -20.62 12.91
N VAL A 13 -0.28 -20.38 12.13
CA VAL A 13 0.89 -19.62 12.60
C VAL A 13 0.47 -18.20 12.96
N ASP A 14 1.02 -17.63 14.05
CA ASP A 14 0.70 -16.28 14.52
C ASP A 14 0.63 -15.23 13.39
N SER A 15 -0.43 -14.41 13.38
CA SER A 15 -0.70 -13.44 12.32
C SER A 15 0.37 -12.35 12.25
N GLY A 16 0.95 -11.95 13.39
CA GLY A 16 2.10 -11.04 13.48
C GLY A 16 3.33 -11.62 12.81
N PHE A 17 3.64 -12.89 13.09
CA PHE A 17 4.74 -13.60 12.43
C PHE A 17 4.54 -13.68 10.91
N ILE A 18 3.34 -14.03 10.43
CA ILE A 18 3.04 -14.10 8.99
C ILE A 18 3.17 -12.72 8.35
N ALA A 19 2.62 -11.68 8.97
CA ALA A 19 2.73 -10.30 8.49
C ALA A 19 4.19 -9.88 8.36
N GLN A 20 4.99 -10.09 9.41
CA GLN A 20 6.41 -9.76 9.41
C GLN A 20 7.16 -10.51 8.30
N LYS A 21 7.01 -11.84 8.25
CA LYS A 21 7.74 -12.73 7.34
C LYS A 21 7.46 -12.48 5.85
N TYR A 22 6.21 -12.20 5.48
CA TYR A 22 5.80 -12.16 4.08
C TYR A 22 5.47 -10.75 3.58
N LEU A 23 4.85 -9.90 4.41
CA LEU A 23 4.32 -8.61 3.97
C LEU A 23 5.29 -7.47 4.27
N ILE A 24 6.13 -7.59 5.30
CA ILE A 24 7.01 -6.52 5.77
C ILE A 24 8.47 -6.80 5.37
N ASP A 25 9.04 -7.91 5.82
CA ASP A 25 10.44 -8.26 5.60
C ASP A 25 10.71 -8.92 4.25
N GLY A 26 11.99 -8.97 3.88
CA GLY A 26 12.49 -9.63 2.67
C GLY A 26 12.35 -8.79 1.40
N ASP A 27 12.88 -9.32 0.30
CA ASP A 27 12.89 -8.62 -0.97
C ASP A 27 11.52 -8.66 -1.65
N SER A 28 11.13 -7.54 -2.25
CA SER A 28 9.89 -7.48 -3.00
C SER A 28 9.97 -8.32 -4.29
N TYR A 29 8.89 -9.01 -4.61
CA TYR A 29 8.77 -9.78 -5.84
C TYR A 29 9.03 -8.93 -7.08
N PHE A 30 8.46 -7.72 -7.15
CA PHE A 30 8.59 -6.86 -8.31
C PHE A 30 10.06 -6.53 -8.63
N PHE A 31 10.82 -6.08 -7.63
CA PHE A 31 12.22 -5.72 -7.86
C PHE A 31 13.07 -6.96 -8.12
N ARG A 32 12.88 -8.05 -7.37
CA ARG A 32 13.64 -9.29 -7.58
C ARG A 32 13.48 -9.84 -9.00
N GLU A 33 12.28 -9.83 -9.57
CA GLU A 33 12.02 -10.46 -10.86
C GLU A 33 12.24 -9.52 -12.06
N PHE A 34 11.96 -8.22 -11.92
CA PHE A 34 11.93 -7.30 -13.08
C PHE A 34 13.01 -6.21 -13.05
N TYR A 35 13.46 -5.80 -11.85
CA TYR A 35 14.40 -4.69 -11.67
C TYR A 35 15.39 -5.04 -10.54
N PRO A 36 16.21 -6.10 -10.71
CA PRO A 36 17.16 -6.51 -9.68
C PRO A 36 18.08 -5.33 -9.33
N ASP A 37 18.45 -5.24 -8.05
CA ASP A 37 19.29 -4.18 -7.46
C ASP A 37 18.67 -2.76 -7.42
N ASP A 38 17.50 -2.55 -8.01
CA ASP A 38 16.87 -1.22 -8.10
C ASP A 38 16.02 -0.88 -6.85
N GLU A 39 15.65 -1.87 -6.02
CA GLU A 39 14.81 -1.65 -4.83
C GLU A 39 15.46 -0.66 -3.87
N PHE A 40 16.76 -0.82 -3.59
CA PHE A 40 17.50 0.07 -2.71
C PHE A 40 17.53 1.50 -3.26
N VAL A 41 17.85 1.66 -4.56
CA VAL A 41 17.95 2.97 -5.21
C VAL A 41 16.60 3.67 -5.21
N PHE A 42 15.53 2.95 -5.55
CA PHE A 42 14.17 3.46 -5.53
C PHE A 42 13.72 3.89 -4.12
N LYS A 43 13.96 3.05 -3.10
CA LYS A 43 13.61 3.40 -1.71
C LYS A 43 14.45 4.55 -1.20
N LYS A 44 15.75 4.57 -1.49
CA LYS A 44 16.66 5.62 -1.02
C LYS A 44 16.28 6.98 -1.61
N GLY A 45 16.04 7.05 -2.92
CA GLY A 45 15.63 8.30 -3.56
C GLY A 45 14.28 8.80 -3.03
N LEU A 46 13.32 7.90 -2.79
CA LEU A 46 12.02 8.27 -2.22
C LEU A 46 12.17 8.78 -0.78
N ALA A 47 13.06 8.15 0.01
CA ALA A 47 13.37 8.57 1.38
C ALA A 47 13.99 9.97 1.43
N ASP A 48 14.91 10.27 0.50
CA ASP A 48 15.55 11.58 0.40
C ASP A 48 14.59 12.67 -0.02
N VAL A 49 13.69 12.39 -0.96
CA VAL A 49 12.64 13.33 -1.38
C VAL A 49 11.67 13.65 -0.24
N LEU A 50 11.34 12.65 0.58
CA LEU A 50 10.36 12.77 1.66
C LEU A 50 10.94 13.21 3.01
N ASP A 51 12.27 13.30 3.12
CA ASP A 51 12.99 13.50 4.38
C ASP A 51 12.55 12.50 5.47
N VAL A 52 12.55 11.21 5.11
CA VAL A 52 12.24 10.07 6.00
C VAL A 52 13.37 9.06 5.99
N HIS A 53 13.41 8.17 6.98
CA HIS A 53 14.40 7.10 6.97
C HIS A 53 14.03 6.02 5.96
N ILE A 54 15.00 5.43 5.25
CA ILE A 54 14.75 4.41 4.21
C ILE A 54 13.98 3.18 4.72
N ARG A 55 14.13 2.85 6.01
CA ARG A 55 13.39 1.74 6.64
C ARG A 55 11.90 2.04 6.72
N ASP A 56 11.51 3.30 6.82
CA ASP A 56 10.12 3.76 6.85
C ASP A 56 9.46 3.78 5.48
N ILE A 57 10.08 3.15 4.49
CA ILE A 57 9.51 2.90 3.17
C ILE A 57 9.40 1.40 3.00
N SER A 58 8.19 0.93 2.71
CA SER A 58 7.91 -0.49 2.47
C SER A 58 7.17 -0.70 1.16
N ILE A 59 7.64 -1.65 0.35
CA ILE A 59 6.87 -2.15 -0.80
C ILE A 59 5.85 -3.14 -0.26
N VAL A 60 4.58 -2.98 -0.61
CA VAL A 60 3.49 -3.81 -0.10
C VAL A 60 2.63 -4.37 -1.24
N GLY A 61 1.58 -5.09 -0.87
CA GLY A 61 0.61 -5.62 -1.82
C GLY A 61 1.21 -6.67 -2.75
N SER A 62 0.69 -6.73 -3.97
CA SER A 62 1.09 -7.77 -4.93
C SER A 62 2.52 -7.62 -5.44
N GLY A 63 3.05 -6.38 -5.48
CA GLY A 63 4.45 -6.12 -5.83
C GLY A 63 5.44 -6.68 -4.80
N LYS A 64 5.05 -6.77 -3.53
CA LYS A 64 5.83 -7.44 -2.47
C LYS A 64 5.79 -8.97 -2.61
N LEU A 65 4.59 -9.52 -2.74
CA LEU A 65 4.33 -10.96 -2.59
C LEU A 65 4.43 -11.77 -3.89
N GLY A 66 4.24 -11.12 -5.05
CA GLY A 66 4.06 -11.78 -6.34
C GLY A 66 2.64 -12.32 -6.56
N PHE A 67 1.72 -12.03 -5.65
CA PHE A 67 0.30 -12.36 -5.77
C PHE A 67 -0.55 -11.40 -4.93
N SER A 68 -1.82 -11.24 -5.30
CA SER A 68 -2.76 -10.35 -4.64
C SER A 68 -3.34 -10.97 -3.37
N LEU A 69 -3.43 -10.17 -2.31
CA LEU A 69 -4.20 -10.47 -1.09
C LEU A 69 -5.56 -9.76 -1.07
N LYS A 70 -5.98 -9.18 -2.19
CA LYS A 70 -7.28 -8.51 -2.28
C LYS A 70 -8.39 -9.58 -2.36
N PRO A 71 -9.43 -9.50 -1.52
CA PRO A 71 -10.60 -10.35 -1.67
C PRO A 71 -11.35 -10.03 -2.97
N ASP A 72 -12.26 -10.92 -3.36
CA ASP A 72 -13.15 -10.71 -4.49
C ASP A 72 -14.06 -9.49 -4.24
N ASN A 73 -14.37 -8.75 -5.32
CA ASN A 73 -15.17 -7.53 -5.21
C ASN A 73 -16.66 -7.83 -4.96
N VAL A 74 -17.14 -9.02 -5.31
CA VAL A 74 -18.52 -9.49 -5.12
C VAL A 74 -18.62 -10.31 -3.84
N GLU A 75 -17.66 -11.22 -3.63
CA GLU A 75 -17.63 -12.12 -2.47
C GLU A 75 -16.41 -11.83 -1.59
N SER A 76 -16.57 -10.99 -0.57
CA SER A 76 -15.45 -10.54 0.29
C SER A 76 -14.78 -11.64 1.11
N SER A 77 -15.40 -12.84 1.19
CA SER A 77 -14.82 -14.05 1.78
C SER A 77 -13.94 -14.85 0.82
N LEU A 78 -13.93 -14.53 -0.47
CA LEU A 78 -13.17 -15.26 -1.47
C LEU A 78 -11.85 -14.57 -1.79
N TYR A 79 -10.74 -15.30 -1.71
CA TYR A 79 -9.40 -14.81 -2.04
C TYR A 79 -8.82 -15.60 -3.21
N HIS A 80 -8.76 -14.96 -4.38
CA HIS A 80 -8.27 -15.62 -5.61
C HIS A 80 -6.75 -15.81 -5.66
N PHE A 81 -5.99 -15.08 -4.84
CA PHE A 81 -4.52 -15.07 -4.86
C PHE A 81 -3.93 -14.91 -6.27
N LYS A 82 -4.56 -14.05 -7.09
CA LYS A 82 -4.12 -13.78 -8.47
C LYS A 82 -2.63 -13.44 -8.48
N LYS A 83 -1.87 -14.05 -9.38
CA LYS A 83 -0.44 -13.74 -9.56
C LYS A 83 -0.25 -12.28 -9.97
N PHE A 84 0.94 -11.74 -9.69
CA PHE A 84 1.32 -10.42 -10.17
C PHE A 84 1.23 -10.36 -11.71
N ASP A 85 0.67 -9.28 -12.24
CA ASP A 85 0.38 -9.09 -13.68
C ASP A 85 -0.56 -10.16 -14.29
N TYR A 86 -1.36 -10.88 -13.48
CA TYR A 86 -2.27 -11.93 -13.98
C TYR A 86 -3.25 -11.43 -15.06
N ASP A 87 -3.93 -10.32 -14.81
CA ASP A 87 -4.94 -9.79 -15.75
C ASP A 87 -4.26 -9.30 -17.05
N PHE A 88 -3.10 -8.64 -16.97
CA PHE A 88 -2.27 -8.24 -18.13
C PHE A 88 -1.76 -9.45 -18.94
N ALA A 89 -1.43 -10.56 -18.27
CA ALA A 89 -0.97 -11.77 -18.94
C ALA A 89 -2.10 -12.47 -19.73
N LEU A 90 -3.37 -12.24 -19.36
CA LEU A 90 -4.54 -12.73 -20.09
C LEU A 90 -4.98 -11.79 -21.20
N ASP A 91 -4.90 -10.48 -20.97
CA ASP A 91 -5.24 -9.44 -21.94
C ASP A 91 -4.21 -8.32 -21.91
N PHE A 92 -3.44 -8.17 -22.99
CA PHE A 92 -2.42 -7.13 -23.11
C PHE A 92 -2.99 -5.70 -23.15
N ASN A 93 -4.31 -5.53 -23.28
CA ASN A 93 -4.99 -4.25 -23.14
C ASN A 93 -5.38 -3.93 -21.68
N ALA A 94 -5.29 -4.91 -20.77
CA ALA A 94 -5.49 -4.65 -19.35
C ALA A 94 -4.31 -3.90 -18.75
N ASP A 95 -4.53 -3.24 -17.61
CA ASP A 95 -3.45 -2.57 -16.90
C ASP A 95 -2.54 -3.58 -16.19
N LYS A 96 -1.25 -3.25 -16.10
CA LYS A 96 -0.31 -3.99 -15.25
C LYS A 96 -0.65 -3.79 -13.77
N SER A 97 -0.25 -4.73 -12.93
CA SER A 97 -0.40 -4.58 -11.48
C SER A 97 0.38 -3.38 -10.95
N ASP A 98 -0.28 -2.58 -10.11
CA ASP A 98 0.31 -1.42 -9.46
C ASP A 98 1.47 -1.81 -8.51
N LEU A 99 2.36 -0.86 -8.27
CA LEU A 99 3.34 -0.92 -7.21
C LEU A 99 2.85 -0.09 -6.01
N ASP A 100 2.43 -0.77 -4.94
CA ASP A 100 1.95 -0.13 -3.73
C ASP A 100 3.09 0.10 -2.73
N ILE A 101 3.23 1.35 -2.26
CA ILE A 101 4.27 1.78 -1.34
C ILE A 101 3.61 2.31 -0.06
N ALA A 102 4.09 1.83 1.09
CA ALA A 102 3.78 2.39 2.39
C ALA A 102 4.92 3.29 2.86
N ILE A 103 4.58 4.50 3.30
CA ILE A 103 5.48 5.46 3.94
C ILE A 103 5.05 5.59 5.40
N ILE A 104 5.94 5.26 6.33
CA ILE A 104 5.66 5.27 7.77
C ILE A 104 6.26 6.56 8.37
N SER A 105 5.46 7.61 8.51
CA SER A 105 5.97 8.89 9.01
C SER A 105 4.87 9.69 9.70
N GLU A 106 5.01 9.86 11.01
CA GLU A 106 4.13 10.73 11.80
C GLU A 106 4.21 12.17 11.30
N LYS A 107 5.41 12.65 10.95
CA LYS A 107 5.63 14.00 10.40
C LYS A 107 4.79 14.23 9.14
N LEU A 108 4.85 13.32 8.16
CA LEU A 108 4.08 13.44 6.93
C LEU A 108 2.58 13.28 7.20
N PHE A 109 2.21 12.31 8.04
CA PHE A 109 0.82 12.07 8.40
C PHE A 109 0.16 13.31 9.03
N GLU A 110 0.82 13.90 10.04
CA GLU A 110 0.36 15.11 10.70
C GLU A 110 0.38 16.34 9.78
N HIS A 111 1.37 16.45 8.89
CA HIS A 111 1.41 17.50 7.87
C HIS A 111 0.12 17.52 7.03
N PHE A 112 -0.28 16.39 6.47
CA PHE A 112 -1.50 16.30 5.66
C PHE A 112 -2.77 16.51 6.50
N LEU A 113 -2.81 16.04 7.75
CA LEU A 113 -3.95 16.34 8.64
C LEU A 113 -4.09 17.83 8.93
N GLN A 114 -2.97 18.52 9.22
CA GLN A 114 -2.94 19.95 9.47
C GLN A 114 -3.33 20.73 8.22
N ASP A 115 -2.81 20.35 7.06
CA ASP A 115 -3.16 20.99 5.79
C ASP A 115 -4.66 20.86 5.50
N ILE A 116 -5.26 19.68 5.77
CA ILE A 116 -6.72 19.48 5.70
C ILE A 116 -7.44 20.40 6.67
N PHE A 117 -6.99 20.43 7.92
CA PHE A 117 -7.58 21.26 8.95
C PHE A 117 -7.58 22.74 8.55
N PHE A 118 -6.49 23.26 8.00
CA PHE A 118 -6.41 24.66 7.56
C PHE A 118 -7.22 24.93 6.30
N LYS A 119 -7.09 24.11 5.25
CA LYS A 119 -7.80 24.29 3.96
C LYS A 119 -9.31 24.18 4.10
N THR A 120 -9.80 23.38 5.05
CA THR A 120 -11.25 23.26 5.34
C THR A 120 -11.76 24.33 6.29
N ASN A 121 -10.94 25.35 6.61
CA ASN A 121 -11.23 26.35 7.63
C ASN A 121 -11.69 25.70 8.95
N LYS A 122 -10.86 24.78 9.46
CA LYS A 122 -11.14 24.01 10.68
C LYS A 122 -12.45 23.22 10.56
N TYR A 123 -12.65 22.61 9.39
CA TYR A 123 -13.86 21.86 9.03
C TYR A 123 -15.16 22.68 8.90
N ARG A 124 -15.09 24.02 8.88
CA ARG A 124 -16.26 24.89 8.67
C ARG A 124 -16.66 25.01 7.20
N THR A 125 -15.71 24.79 6.29
CA THR A 125 -15.91 24.89 4.85
C THR A 125 -15.39 23.61 4.23
N ILE A 126 -16.31 22.79 3.70
CA ILE A 126 -15.96 21.52 3.08
C ILE A 126 -16.04 21.70 1.57
N PRO A 127 -14.94 21.51 0.82
CA PRO A 127 -14.97 21.57 -0.63
C PRO A 127 -15.96 20.53 -1.21
N SER A 128 -16.82 20.98 -2.12
CA SER A 128 -17.85 20.14 -2.74
C SER A 128 -17.28 18.98 -3.57
N GLU A 129 -16.06 19.16 -4.06
CA GLU A 129 -15.26 18.26 -4.86
C GLU A 129 -14.57 17.18 -4.04
N TRP A 130 -14.57 17.27 -2.70
CA TRP A 130 -13.95 16.27 -1.82
C TRP A 130 -14.78 14.99 -1.69
N LYS A 131 -14.87 14.22 -2.78
CA LYS A 131 -15.70 13.02 -2.88
C LYS A 131 -15.33 11.93 -1.89
N LYS A 132 -14.03 11.75 -1.60
CA LYS A 132 -13.49 10.70 -0.72
C LYS A 132 -13.30 11.13 0.74
N ARG A 133 -13.96 12.22 1.19
CA ARG A 133 -13.87 12.70 2.58
C ARG A 133 -14.20 11.62 3.62
N LYS A 134 -15.22 10.81 3.37
CA LYS A 134 -15.62 9.74 4.31
C LYS A 134 -14.52 8.68 4.43
N ASP A 135 -13.94 8.28 3.31
CA ASP A 135 -12.83 7.33 3.27
C ASP A 135 -11.61 7.92 3.99
N PHE A 136 -11.26 9.17 3.69
CA PHE A 136 -10.18 9.87 4.39
C PHE A 136 -10.37 9.84 5.90
N SER A 137 -11.53 10.29 6.42
CA SER A 137 -11.79 10.30 7.86
C SER A 137 -11.70 8.89 8.48
N TYR A 138 -12.26 7.89 7.79
CA TYR A 138 -12.24 6.50 8.26
C TYR A 138 -10.82 5.94 8.33
N TYR A 139 -10.03 6.11 7.26
CA TYR A 139 -8.67 5.59 7.20
C TYR A 139 -7.71 6.39 8.08
N ALA A 140 -7.87 7.72 8.18
CA ALA A 140 -7.07 8.53 9.09
C ALA A 140 -7.23 8.08 10.56
N LEU A 141 -8.43 7.69 10.99
CA LEU A 141 -8.64 7.08 12.31
C LEU A 141 -7.99 5.70 12.46
N LYS A 142 -7.79 4.98 11.36
CA LYS A 142 -6.96 3.76 11.30
C LYS A 142 -5.46 4.06 11.20
N GLY A 143 -5.06 5.33 11.30
CA GLY A 143 -3.67 5.77 11.28
C GLY A 143 -2.99 5.63 9.92
N TRP A 144 -3.74 5.61 8.82
CA TRP A 144 -3.16 5.68 7.48
C TRP A 144 -4.12 6.30 6.46
N PHE A 145 -3.62 6.85 5.35
CA PHE A 145 -4.48 7.20 4.21
C PHE A 145 -3.67 7.22 2.91
N ARG A 146 -4.36 7.09 1.78
CA ARG A 146 -3.77 7.27 0.45
C ARG A 146 -3.91 8.71 0.00
N LYS A 147 -3.00 9.14 -0.88
CA LYS A 147 -3.05 10.48 -1.49
C LYS A 147 -4.38 10.75 -2.21
N ASP A 148 -4.97 9.74 -2.86
CA ASP A 148 -6.22 9.90 -3.60
C ASP A 148 -7.45 10.08 -2.71
N PHE A 149 -7.30 9.98 -1.39
CA PHE A 149 -8.36 10.33 -0.43
C PHE A 149 -8.37 11.83 -0.11
N LEU A 150 -7.30 12.55 -0.43
CA LEU A 150 -7.23 14.02 -0.34
C LEU A 150 -8.03 14.63 -1.52
N PHE A 151 -8.54 15.85 -1.37
CA PHE A 151 -9.21 16.55 -2.48
C PHE A 151 -8.21 17.24 -3.40
N ASP A 152 -8.66 17.64 -4.59
CA ASP A 152 -7.81 18.33 -5.58
C ASP A 152 -7.28 19.66 -5.03
N GLY A 153 -6.02 20.01 -5.33
CA GLY A 153 -5.36 21.20 -4.78
C GLY A 153 -4.42 20.93 -3.60
N TYR A 154 -4.12 19.66 -3.32
CA TYR A 154 -2.88 19.30 -2.63
C TYR A 154 -1.76 19.32 -3.65
N GLU A 155 -0.88 20.31 -3.53
CA GLU A 155 0.47 20.20 -4.08
C GLU A 155 1.17 19.09 -3.28
N PHE A 156 1.01 17.86 -3.75
CA PHE A 156 1.95 16.79 -3.44
C PHE A 156 3.30 17.32 -3.92
N GLU A 157 4.29 17.42 -3.02
CA GLU A 157 5.53 18.15 -3.29
C GLU A 157 6.04 17.85 -4.70
N ASN A 158 6.31 18.89 -5.50
CA ASN A 158 6.67 18.73 -6.92
C ASN A 158 7.79 17.70 -7.12
N ASN A 159 8.77 17.70 -6.22
CA ASN A 159 9.87 16.73 -6.21
C ASN A 159 9.38 15.28 -6.10
N LEU A 160 8.38 15.02 -5.26
CA LEU A 160 7.78 13.71 -5.08
C LEU A 160 6.94 13.29 -6.30
N TYR A 161 6.19 14.23 -6.87
CA TYR A 161 5.48 13.97 -8.12
C TYR A 161 6.44 13.60 -9.26
N GLU A 162 7.49 14.41 -9.47
CA GLU A 162 8.51 14.18 -10.49
C GLU A 162 9.25 12.85 -10.27
N TYR A 163 9.59 12.56 -9.02
CA TYR A 163 10.21 11.29 -8.64
C TYR A 163 9.32 10.11 -9.04
N LEU A 164 8.05 10.10 -8.62
CA LEU A 164 7.13 9.01 -8.91
C LEU A 164 6.80 8.90 -10.39
N ASP A 165 6.66 10.02 -11.11
CA ASP A 165 6.42 10.02 -12.55
C ASP A 165 7.60 9.42 -13.33
N SER A 166 8.84 9.73 -12.92
CA SER A 166 10.03 9.13 -13.53
C SER A 166 10.05 7.60 -13.40
N TYR A 167 9.68 7.08 -12.22
CA TYR A 167 9.64 5.65 -11.96
C TYR A 167 8.39 4.96 -12.54
N LYS A 168 7.24 5.64 -12.59
CA LYS A 168 6.06 5.17 -13.33
C LYS A 168 6.40 4.94 -14.80
N LYS A 169 7.14 5.85 -15.42
CA LYS A 169 7.64 5.70 -16.80
C LYS A 169 8.66 4.57 -16.93
N LYS A 170 9.63 4.47 -16.00
CA LYS A 170 10.65 3.41 -15.98
C LYS A 170 10.04 2.01 -15.85
N TYR A 171 9.08 1.85 -14.94
CA TYR A 171 8.44 0.57 -14.61
C TYR A 171 7.20 0.24 -15.46
N LYS A 172 6.69 1.24 -16.19
CA LYS A 172 5.49 1.15 -17.03
C LYS A 172 4.28 0.62 -16.26
N ARG A 173 4.08 1.11 -15.04
CA ARG A 173 2.97 0.77 -14.14
C ARG A 173 2.75 1.89 -13.14
N ASP A 174 1.55 1.97 -12.58
CA ASP A 174 1.24 2.96 -11.56
C ASP A 174 1.94 2.67 -10.25
N ILE A 175 2.25 3.75 -9.51
CA ILE A 175 2.85 3.69 -8.18
C ILE A 175 1.90 4.40 -7.22
N ASN A 176 1.37 3.65 -6.26
CA ASN A 176 0.46 4.14 -5.24
C ASN A 176 1.21 4.37 -3.93
N ILE A 177 0.89 5.46 -3.23
CA ILE A 177 1.45 5.75 -1.90
C ILE A 177 0.34 5.75 -0.85
N GLY A 178 0.53 4.96 0.19
CA GLY A 178 -0.16 5.06 1.48
C GLY A 178 0.77 5.65 2.54
N ILE A 179 0.27 6.62 3.30
CA ILE A 179 1.00 7.25 4.41
C ILE A 179 0.44 6.70 5.70
N TYR A 180 1.29 6.11 6.52
CA TYR A 180 0.97 5.54 7.83
C TYR A 180 1.58 6.42 8.92
N LYS A 181 0.84 6.61 10.01
CA LYS A 181 1.28 7.43 11.14
C LYS A 181 2.49 6.84 11.86
N SER A 182 2.51 5.53 12.06
CA SER A 182 3.61 4.82 12.73
C SER A 182 3.63 3.33 12.37
N TRP A 183 4.72 2.65 12.73
CA TRP A 183 4.87 1.21 12.55
C TRP A 183 3.75 0.41 13.19
N LEU A 184 3.24 0.86 14.34
CA LEU A 184 2.08 0.24 15.01
C LEU A 184 0.88 0.14 14.06
N TYR A 185 0.50 1.23 13.40
CA TYR A 185 -0.65 1.22 12.49
C TYR A 185 -0.37 0.41 11.22
N PHE A 186 0.86 0.45 10.72
CA PHE A 186 1.29 -0.29 9.54
C PHE A 186 1.25 -1.81 9.79
N GLU A 187 1.86 -2.28 10.88
CA GLU A 187 1.88 -3.69 11.26
C GLU A 187 0.47 -4.20 11.53
N HIS A 188 -0.32 -3.49 12.34
CA HIS A 188 -1.69 -3.91 12.65
C HIS A 188 -2.61 -3.92 11.42
N TYR A 189 -2.40 -3.04 10.43
CA TYR A 189 -3.13 -3.12 9.16
C TYR A 189 -2.90 -4.47 8.47
N HIS A 190 -1.64 -4.92 8.41
CA HIS A 190 -1.28 -6.19 7.80
C HIS A 190 -1.72 -7.39 8.63
N ILE A 191 -1.57 -7.34 9.96
CA ILE A 191 -2.02 -8.38 10.89
C ILE A 191 -3.54 -8.60 10.73
N ASN A 192 -4.34 -7.53 10.75
CA ASN A 192 -5.78 -7.63 10.59
C ASN A 192 -6.17 -8.22 9.22
N ASN A 193 -5.41 -7.92 8.16
CA ASN A 193 -5.63 -8.53 6.85
C ASN A 193 -5.37 -10.04 6.88
N ILE A 194 -4.28 -10.47 7.53
CA ILE A 194 -3.98 -11.91 7.73
C ILE A 194 -5.06 -12.61 8.55
N GLU A 195 -5.56 -11.99 9.62
CA GLU A 195 -6.66 -12.54 10.42
C GLU A 195 -7.93 -12.72 9.58
N ASN A 196 -8.28 -11.74 8.75
CA ASN A 196 -9.42 -11.86 7.83
C ASN A 196 -9.22 -12.99 6.82
N ILE A 197 -8.01 -13.16 6.27
CA ILE A 197 -7.69 -14.27 5.36
C ILE A 197 -7.83 -15.62 6.08
N LYS A 198 -7.33 -15.73 7.31
CA LYS A 198 -7.45 -16.96 8.12
C LYS A 198 -8.90 -17.34 8.33
N ILE A 199 -9.73 -16.40 8.81
CA ILE A 199 -11.16 -16.64 9.04
C ILE A 199 -11.82 -17.13 7.75
N ASN A 200 -11.58 -16.46 6.64
CA ASN A 200 -12.24 -16.80 5.38
C ASN A 200 -11.75 -18.12 4.76
N LEU A 201 -10.48 -18.48 4.91
CA LEU A 201 -9.96 -19.76 4.42
C LEU A 201 -10.36 -20.96 5.28
N LEU A 202 -10.49 -20.77 6.60
CA LEU A 202 -10.96 -21.83 7.51
C LEU A 202 -12.46 -22.11 7.37
N HIS A 203 -13.25 -21.10 6.98
CA HIS A 203 -14.70 -21.27 6.77
C HIS A 203 -15.04 -21.86 5.39
N ASN A 204 -14.12 -21.78 4.42
CA ASN A 204 -14.32 -22.25 3.04
C ASN A 204 -13.57 -23.56 2.72
N GLY A 205 -12.89 -24.17 3.69
CA GLY A 205 -12.19 -25.46 3.59
C GLY A 205 -12.91 -26.57 4.33
#